data_AF-A0A9P4YXC6-F1
#
_entry.id   AF-A0A9P4YXC6-F1
#
_cell.length_a   1.000
_cell.length_b   1.000
_cell.length_c   1.000
_cell.angle_alpha   90.00
_cell.angle_beta   90.00
_cell.angle_gamma   90.00
#
_symmetry.space_group_name_H-M   'P 1'
#
loop_
_entity.id
_entity.type
_entity.pdbx_description
1 polymer ?
#
loop_
_entity_poly.entity_id
_entity_poly.type
_entity_poly.pdbx_seq_one_letter_code
_entity_poly.pdbx_strand_id
1 'polypeptide(L)'
;MLTVNLSSWKDRLTDILKDDGYSAANRHTYEYSGNISRFWSDVYVSTWKEFAENALKTPEVSAELEQKAMEETRRGAMIWVPKIVWVAQRI
;
A
#
# COMPACT_ATOMS: atom_id res chain seq x y z
N MET A 1 21.72 17.21 -10.00
CA MET A 1 20.89 16.82 -8.84
C MET A 1 19.44 16.85 -9.30
N LEU A 2 18.83 15.70 -9.60
CA LEU A 2 17.46 15.64 -10.10
C LEU A 2 16.51 15.69 -8.91
N THR A 3 15.82 16.81 -8.75
CA THR A 3 14.71 16.97 -7.82
C THR A 3 13.57 16.08 -8.31
N VAL A 4 13.44 14.89 -7.75
CA VAL A 4 12.33 13.98 -8.06
C VAL A 4 11.09 14.58 -7.42
N ASN A 5 10.18 15.12 -8.23
CA ASN A 5 8.84 15.45 -7.78
C ASN A 5 8.16 14.13 -7.36
N LEU A 6 7.94 13.95 -6.06
CA LEU A 6 7.43 12.72 -5.44
C LEU A 6 6.03 12.32 -5.95
N SER A 7 5.32 13.18 -6.68
CA SER A 7 4.09 12.80 -7.37
C SER A 7 4.33 12.01 -8.66
N SER A 8 5.50 12.18 -9.30
CA SER A 8 5.81 11.66 -10.65
C SER A 8 6.79 10.49 -10.68
N TRP A 9 7.39 10.13 -9.54
CA TRP A 9 8.44 9.10 -9.51
C TRP A 9 7.94 7.75 -10.00
N LYS A 10 6.67 7.39 -9.71
CA LYS A 10 6.07 6.14 -10.17
C LYS A 10 6.03 6.06 -11.69
N ASP A 11 5.69 7.17 -12.34
CA ASP A 11 5.62 7.21 -13.81
C ASP A 11 7.01 7.23 -14.45
N ARG A 12 8.02 7.74 -13.73
CA ARG A 12 9.39 7.86 -14.21
C ARG A 12 10.33 6.74 -13.79
N LEU A 13 9.92 5.86 -12.87
CA LEU A 13 10.83 4.88 -12.26
C LEU A 13 11.39 3.91 -13.29
N THR A 14 10.63 3.55 -14.33
CA THR A 14 11.13 2.73 -15.43
C THR A 14 12.30 3.41 -16.16
N ASP A 15 12.20 4.71 -16.40
CA ASP A 15 13.27 5.47 -17.09
C ASP A 15 14.46 5.65 -16.17
N ILE A 16 14.22 5.95 -14.89
CA ILE A 16 15.28 6.04 -13.86
C ILE A 16 16.07 4.74 -13.78
N LEU A 17 15.40 3.59 -13.78
CA LEU A 17 16.06 2.28 -13.75
C LEU A 17 16.91 2.04 -15.00
N LYS A 18 16.43 2.45 -16.18
CA LYS A 18 17.20 2.35 -17.44
C LYS A 18 18.44 3.23 -17.42
N ASP A 19 18.31 4.48 -16.97
CA ASP A 19 19.43 5.42 -16.83
C ASP A 19 20.47 4.91 -15.83
N ASP A 20 20.06 4.14 -14.83
CA ASP A 20 20.94 3.52 -13.80
C ASP A 20 21.51 2.16 -14.23
N GLY A 21 21.42 1.80 -15.52
CA GLY A 21 22.02 0.58 -16.07
C GLY A 21 21.21 -0.69 -15.81
N TYR A 22 19.91 -0.59 -15.56
CA TYR A 22 19.00 -1.73 -15.55
C TYR A 22 18.32 -1.91 -16.91
N SER A 23 18.32 -3.15 -17.38
CA SER A 23 17.56 -3.60 -18.55
C SER A 23 16.24 -4.27 -18.14
N ALA A 24 15.37 -4.53 -19.12
CA ALA A 24 14.08 -5.20 -18.92
C ALA A 24 13.21 -4.59 -17.79
N ALA A 25 13.32 -3.28 -17.55
CA ALA A 25 12.54 -2.58 -16.53
C ALA A 25 11.06 -2.51 -16.94
N ASN A 26 10.22 -3.31 -16.29
CA ASN A 26 8.79 -3.40 -16.55
C ASN A 26 7.99 -3.04 -15.31
N ARG A 27 6.92 -2.25 -15.51
CA ARG A 27 5.95 -1.89 -14.47
C ARG A 27 4.78 -2.88 -14.53
N HIS A 28 4.49 -3.50 -13.41
CA HIS A 28 3.34 -4.35 -13.20
C HIS A 28 2.40 -3.72 -12.19
N THR A 29 1.11 -3.68 -12.52
CA THR A 29 0.06 -3.32 -11.57
C THR A 29 -0.62 -4.60 -11.13
N TYR A 30 -0.55 -4.90 -9.84
CA TYR A 30 -1.22 -6.05 -9.25
C TYR A 30 -2.52 -5.62 -8.60
N GLU A 31 -3.62 -6.15 -9.14
CA GLU A 31 -4.96 -5.98 -8.58
C GLU A 31 -5.29 -7.21 -7.75
N TYR A 32 -5.65 -6.97 -6.49
CA TYR A 32 -6.06 -8.03 -5.59
C TYR A 32 -7.44 -8.54 -5.95
N SER A 33 -7.62 -9.87 -5.91
CA SER A 33 -8.96 -10.43 -5.82
C SER A 33 -9.64 -9.95 -4.54
N GLY A 34 -10.97 -9.89 -4.52
CA GLY A 34 -11.72 -9.41 -3.35
C GLY A 34 -11.36 -10.12 -2.04
N ASN A 35 -11.01 -11.41 -2.10
CA ASN A 35 -10.57 -12.18 -0.94
C ASN A 35 -9.24 -11.67 -0.37
N ILE A 36 -8.27 -11.34 -1.23
CA ILE A 36 -6.97 -10.81 -0.77
C ILE A 36 -7.13 -9.38 -0.27
N SER A 37 -8.02 -8.58 -0.86
CA SER A 37 -8.33 -7.23 -0.37
C SER A 37 -8.93 -7.24 1.03
N ARG A 38 -9.80 -8.23 1.35
CA ARG A 38 -10.32 -8.43 2.71
C ARG A 38 -9.21 -8.81 3.69
N PHE A 39 -8.34 -9.75 3.32
CA PHE A 39 -7.16 -10.10 4.15
C PHE A 39 -6.29 -8.89 4.48
N TRP A 40 -6.00 -8.03 3.49
CA TRP A 40 -5.26 -6.79 3.75
C TRP A 40 -6.03 -5.77 4.60
N SER A 41 -7.35 -5.78 4.55
CA SER A 41 -8.19 -4.96 5.44
C SER A 41 -8.01 -5.38 6.89
N ASP A 42 -8.06 -6.69 7.17
CA ASP A 42 -7.85 -7.24 8.51
C ASP A 42 -6.44 -6.93 9.03
N VAL A 43 -5.41 -7.12 8.20
CA VAL A 43 -4.02 -6.78 8.54
C VAL A 43 -3.88 -5.30 8.86
N TYR A 44 -4.41 -4.41 8.02
CA TYR A 44 -4.33 -2.97 8.24
C TYR A 44 -5.00 -2.54 9.55
N VAL A 45 -6.21 -3.04 9.83
CA VAL A 45 -6.93 -2.74 11.08
C VAL A 45 -6.14 -3.26 12.29
N SER A 46 -5.57 -4.46 12.21
CA SER A 46 -4.75 -5.03 13.29
C SER A 46 -3.50 -4.19 13.59
N THR A 47 -2.79 -3.72 12.56
CA THR A 47 -1.60 -2.88 12.72
C THR A 47 -1.96 -1.49 13.25
N TRP A 48 -3.09 -0.92 12.81
CA TRP A 48 -3.56 0.35 13.30
C TRP A 48 -3.90 0.31 14.78
N LYS A 49 -4.55 -0.77 15.22
CA LYS A 49 -4.85 -1.01 16.63
C LYS A 49 -3.59 -1.04 17.48
N GLU A 50 -2.61 -1.84 17.08
CA GLU A 50 -1.33 -1.93 17.79
C GLU A 50 -0.62 -0.57 17.85
N PHE A 51 -0.63 0.19 16.76
CA PHE A 51 -0.02 1.52 16.71
C PHE A 51 -0.73 2.53 17.63
N ALA A 52 -2.07 2.55 17.60
CA ALA A 52 -2.84 3.47 18.43
C ALA A 52 -2.72 3.16 19.93
N GLU A 53 -2.67 1.87 20.30
CA GLU A 53 -2.46 1.41 21.67
C GLU A 53 -1.03 1.70 22.17
N ASN A 54 -0.02 1.41 21.34
CA ASN A 54 1.37 1.43 21.80
C ASN A 54 2.09 2.75 21.57
N ALA A 55 1.88 3.40 20.43
CA ALA A 55 2.58 4.63 20.06
C ALA A 55 1.77 5.88 20.43
N LEU A 56 0.50 5.94 20.05
CA LEU A 56 -0.33 7.14 20.25
C LEU A 56 -0.97 7.23 21.63
N LYS A 57 -1.08 6.09 22.35
CA LYS A 57 -1.75 6.00 23.66
C LYS A 57 -3.21 6.46 23.62
N THR A 58 -3.91 6.18 22.51
CA THR A 58 -5.32 6.54 22.28
C THR A 58 -6.16 5.30 21.95
N PRO A 59 -6.32 4.35 22.89
CA PRO A 59 -7.00 3.08 22.63
C PRO A 59 -8.50 3.27 22.31
N GLU A 60 -9.16 4.24 22.95
CA GLU A 60 -10.59 4.49 22.78
C GLU A 60 -10.94 4.88 21.33
N VAL A 61 -10.12 5.77 20.74
CA VAL A 61 -10.26 6.21 19.35
C VAL A 61 -9.99 5.05 18.39
N SER A 62 -9.04 4.18 18.73
CA SER A 62 -8.77 2.98 17.94
C SER A 62 -9.95 2.03 17.93
N ALA A 63 -10.57 1.78 19.08
CA ALA A 63 -11.71 0.88 19.20
C ALA A 63 -12.91 1.39 18.40
N GLU A 64 -13.19 2.69 18.43
CA GLU A 64 -14.26 3.30 17.64
C GLU A 64 -14.01 3.15 16.13
N LEU A 65 -12.77 3.41 15.67
CA LEU A 65 -12.39 3.28 14.27
C LEU A 65 -12.42 1.82 13.80
N GLU A 66 -11.98 0.89 14.63
CA GLU A 66 -12.05 -0.55 14.37
C GLU A 66 -13.51 -0.98 14.19
N GLN A 67 -14.41 -0.57 15.09
CA GLN A 67 -15.83 -0.91 14.98
C GLN A 67 -16.44 -0.40 13.67
N LYS A 68 -16.20 0.87 13.31
CA LYS A 68 -16.70 1.46 12.06
C LYS A 68 -16.14 0.75 10.82
N ALA A 69 -14.83 0.46 10.80
CA ALA A 69 -14.19 -0.26 9.70
C ALA A 69 -14.76 -1.67 9.54
N MET A 70 -15.06 -2.35 10.63
CA MET A 70 -15.68 -3.68 10.60
C MET A 70 -17.12 -3.65 10.11
N GLU A 71 -17.90 -2.62 10.47
CA GLU A 71 -19.26 -2.43 9.94
C GLU A 71 -19.26 -2.24 8.43
N GLU A 72 -18.36 -1.42 7.90
CA GLU A 72 -18.21 -1.22 6.46
C GLU A 72 -17.71 -2.49 5.75
N THR A 73 -16.76 -3.21 6.35
CA THR A 73 -16.30 -4.50 5.81
C THR A 73 -17.44 -5.52 5.71
N ARG A 74 -18.32 -5.60 6.71
CA ARG A 74 -19.51 -6.47 6.66
C ARG A 74 -20.50 -6.07 5.56
N ARG A 75 -20.55 -4.78 5.19
CA ARG A 75 -21.33 -4.27 4.05
C ARG A 75 -20.65 -4.57 2.70
N GLY A 76 -19.48 -5.20 2.72
CA GLY A 76 -18.72 -5.56 1.52
C GLY A 76 -17.66 -4.54 1.14
N ALA A 77 -17.42 -3.50 1.94
CA ALA A 77 -16.28 -2.63 1.74
C ALA A 77 -14.98 -3.44 1.88
N MET A 78 -13.98 -3.06 1.10
CA MET A 78 -12.66 -3.67 1.16
C MET A 78 -11.62 -2.59 0.91
N ILE A 79 -10.52 -2.64 1.66
CA ILE A 79 -9.37 -1.79 1.38
C ILE A 79 -8.71 -2.31 0.11
N TRP A 80 -8.81 -1.50 -0.95
CA TRP A 80 -8.09 -1.74 -2.18
C TRP A 80 -6.73 -1.03 -2.09
N VAL A 81 -5.64 -1.80 -2.01
CA VAL A 81 -4.28 -1.27 -2.10
C VAL A 81 -3.64 -1.78 -3.40
N PRO A 82 -3.71 -1.02 -4.51
CA PRO A 82 -3.08 -1.48 -5.75
C PRO A 82 -1.57 -1.48 -5.54
N LYS A 83 -0.93 -2.63 -5.74
CA LYS A 83 0.54 -2.71 -5.67
C LYS A 83 1.11 -2.46 -7.06
N ILE A 84 2.07 -1.55 -7.13
CA ILE A 84 2.85 -1.33 -8.34
C ILE A 84 4.23 -1.93 -8.08
N VAL A 85 4.64 -2.84 -8.96
CA VAL A 85 5.90 -3.57 -8.86
C VAL A 85 6.72 -3.28 -10.11
N TRP A 86 8.00 -2.95 -9.92
CA TRP A 86 8.96 -2.87 -11.02
C TRP A 86 9.86 -4.09 -10.96
N VAL A 87 9.98 -4.79 -12.08
CA VAL A 87 10.95 -5.87 -12.27
C VAL A 87 11.98 -5.37 -13.27
N ALA A 88 13.25 -5.42 -12.91
CA ALA A 88 14.35 -4.99 -13.75
C ALA A 88 15.59 -5.85 -13.50
N GLN A 89 16.43 -6.00 -14.52
CA GLN A 89 17.66 -6.78 -14.45
C GLN A 89 18.86 -5.86 -14.64
N ARG A 90 19.77 -5.84 -13.68
CA ARG A 90 21.01 -5.07 -13.80
C ARG A 90 21.87 -5.64 -14.93
N ILE A 91 22.44 -4.75 -15.74
CA ILE A 91 23.44 -5.09 -16.77
C ILE A 91 24.78 -5.41 -16.08
#